data_AF-A0A5N6QY11-F1
#
_entry.id   AF-A0A5N6QY11-F1
#
_cell.length_a   1.000
_cell.length_b   1.000
_cell.length_c   1.000
_cell.angle_alpha   90.00
_cell.angle_beta   90.00
_cell.angle_gamma   90.00
#
_symmetry.space_group_name_H-M   'P 1'
#
loop_
_entity.id
_entity.type
_entity.pdbx_description
1 polymer ?
#
loop_
_entity_poly.entity_id
_entity_poly.type
_entity_poly.pdbx_seq_one_letter_code
_entity_poly.pdbx_strand_id
1 'polypeptide(L)'
;MRYPAFLPLSVLILIVFISPAIGWRPWPHNKTEAYDSIYGGSKKYEGSSEFVHLRYHMGPVLTANITVHTIWYGTWQRNQKKIIREFINSISAVDSKHPSVSGWWKTVQLYTDQTGANISRTLRLGAEKNDRFYSHGKKLTRLSIQSVIKSAVTARTKPLPINPQSGLYLLLTSDDVYVQDFCGQVCGFHYFTFPSIVGYTLPYAWVGNSAKQCPGVCAYPFAVPDYIPGLKPLKSPNGDVGIDGMVSVIGHEIAELASNPLVNAWYAGQDPSFPVEIADLCEGIYGTGGGGSYTGQLFNGEDGATFNMNGIRRRFLVQWLWNHVVNYCSGPNALDQ
;
A
#
# COMPACT_ATOMS: atom_id res chain seq x y z
N MET A 1 -5.18 12.32 93.01
CA MET A 1 -4.24 11.36 92.37
C MET A 1 -4.48 11.45 90.87
N ARG A 2 -3.66 12.22 90.14
CA ARG A 2 -2.59 11.79 89.19
C ARG A 2 -3.12 11.13 87.88
N TYR A 3 -2.93 11.89 86.79
CA TYR A 3 -2.90 11.63 85.32
C TYR A 3 -2.39 10.25 84.85
N PRO A 4 -2.47 9.83 83.54
CA PRO A 4 -2.49 10.63 82.29
C PRO A 4 -3.57 10.24 81.23
N ALA A 5 -4.08 11.12 80.36
CA ALA A 5 -3.51 11.76 79.15
C ALA A 5 -3.06 10.79 78.03
N PHE A 6 -3.87 10.64 76.96
CA PHE A 6 -3.44 10.18 75.64
C PHE A 6 -4.35 10.74 74.52
N LEU A 7 -3.75 11.51 73.61
CA LEU A 7 -4.24 11.85 72.26
C LEU A 7 -4.06 10.63 71.33
N PRO A 8 -4.93 10.45 70.31
CA PRO A 8 -4.42 10.55 68.93
C PRO A 8 -5.45 11.18 67.96
N LEU A 9 -5.03 12.13 67.11
CA LEU A 9 -4.50 11.95 65.75
C LEU A 9 -5.61 11.76 64.68
N SER A 10 -5.94 12.88 64.04
CA SER A 10 -6.79 12.98 62.85
C SER A 10 -6.14 12.25 61.67
N VAL A 11 -6.85 11.30 61.06
CA VAL A 11 -6.49 10.74 59.75
C VAL A 11 -7.63 11.03 58.77
N LEU A 12 -7.34 11.93 57.83
CA LEU A 12 -8.19 12.30 56.70
C LEU A 12 -8.07 11.21 55.62
N ILE A 13 -9.10 10.37 55.45
CA ILE A 13 -9.16 9.39 54.36
C ILE A 13 -9.90 10.05 53.18
N LEU A 14 -9.15 10.46 52.15
CA LEU A 14 -9.68 10.82 50.84
C LEU A 14 -10.17 9.55 50.14
N ILE A 15 -11.49 9.35 50.11
CA ILE A 15 -12.13 8.33 49.27
C ILE A 15 -12.16 8.87 47.84
N VAL A 16 -11.23 8.40 47.01
CA VAL A 16 -11.30 8.60 45.55
C VAL A 16 -12.34 7.63 45.01
N PHE A 17 -13.53 8.15 44.72
CA PHE A 17 -14.55 7.44 43.94
C PHE A 17 -14.06 7.26 42.50
N ILE A 18 -13.53 6.09 42.18
CA ILE A 18 -13.37 5.67 40.78
C ILE A 18 -14.78 5.34 40.27
N SER A 19 -15.44 6.33 39.68
CA SER A 19 -16.62 6.07 38.86
C SER A 19 -16.15 5.35 37.59
N PRO A 20 -16.77 4.22 37.18
CA PRO A 20 -16.49 3.67 35.87
C PRO A 20 -16.99 4.67 34.84
N ALA A 21 -16.06 5.23 34.05
CA ALA A 21 -16.43 6.01 32.87
C ALA A 21 -17.10 5.05 31.89
N ILE A 22 -18.44 5.09 31.82
CA ILE A 22 -19.21 4.44 30.77
C ILE A 22 -18.95 5.23 29.50
N GLY A 23 -17.97 4.77 28.71
CA GLY A 23 -17.74 5.25 27.35
C GLY A 23 -18.95 4.92 26.49
N TRP A 24 -19.75 5.93 26.16
CA TRP A 24 -20.82 5.83 25.17
C TRP A 24 -20.22 5.45 23.80
N ARG A 25 -20.48 4.22 23.34
CA ARG A 25 -20.27 3.86 21.93
C ARG A 25 -21.48 4.35 21.12
N PRO A 26 -21.32 5.25 20.14
CA PRO A 26 -22.34 5.39 19.11
C PRO A 26 -22.37 4.08 18.32
N TRP A 27 -23.55 3.63 17.87
CA TRP A 27 -23.84 2.37 17.15
C TRP A 27 -24.14 1.13 18.04
N PRO A 28 -25.36 1.01 18.62
CA PRO A 28 -25.75 -0.14 19.44
C PRO A 28 -26.27 -1.35 18.64
N HIS A 29 -26.31 -1.31 17.31
CA HIS A 29 -26.92 -2.36 16.49
C HIS A 29 -26.02 -2.79 15.34
N ASN A 30 -24.97 -3.53 15.66
CA ASN A 30 -24.44 -4.50 14.72
C ASN A 30 -24.21 -5.80 15.48
N LYS A 31 -25.13 -6.77 15.30
CA LYS A 31 -24.94 -8.11 15.87
C LYS A 31 -23.91 -8.84 15.01
N THR A 32 -22.64 -8.68 15.35
CA THR A 32 -21.59 -9.61 14.94
C THR A 32 -21.68 -10.85 15.83
N GLU A 33 -22.61 -11.75 15.51
CA GLU A 33 -22.61 -13.07 16.11
C GLU A 33 -21.68 -14.02 15.36
N ALA A 34 -20.92 -14.76 16.16
CA ALA A 34 -20.10 -15.93 15.86
C ALA A 34 -18.78 -15.68 15.11
N TYR A 35 -17.75 -15.23 15.84
CA TYR A 35 -16.36 -15.76 15.79
C TYR A 35 -15.45 -15.13 16.88
N ASP A 36 -15.90 -14.08 17.57
CA ASP A 36 -15.08 -13.28 18.50
C ASP A 36 -14.83 -13.88 19.91
N SER A 37 -15.11 -15.17 20.16
CA SER A 37 -15.08 -15.70 21.54
C SER A 37 -14.02 -16.75 21.86
N ILE A 38 -13.10 -17.10 20.95
CA ILE A 38 -12.16 -18.21 21.21
C ILE A 38 -10.72 -17.75 21.48
N TYR A 39 -10.31 -16.54 21.08
CA TYR A 39 -8.97 -16.02 21.39
C TYR A 39 -9.04 -14.60 21.97
N GLY A 40 -8.99 -14.51 23.30
CA GLY A 40 -8.67 -13.28 24.04
C GLY A 40 -7.16 -12.99 23.99
N GLY A 41 -6.58 -12.94 22.79
CA GLY A 41 -5.15 -12.68 22.55
C GLY A 41 -4.98 -11.46 21.64
N SER A 42 -4.08 -10.56 22.03
CA SER A 42 -3.76 -9.30 21.35
C SER A 42 -3.66 -9.42 19.82
N LYS A 43 -4.60 -8.80 19.09
CA LYS A 43 -4.58 -8.62 17.62
C LYS A 43 -3.54 -7.59 17.14
N LYS A 44 -2.73 -7.05 18.05
CA LYS A 44 -1.75 -5.98 17.82
C LYS A 44 -0.50 -6.39 17.01
N TYR A 45 -0.33 -7.68 16.74
CA TYR A 45 0.93 -8.26 16.25
C TYR A 45 0.81 -8.89 14.85
N GLU A 46 -0.21 -8.49 14.09
CA GLU A 46 -0.49 -9.07 12.78
C GLU A 46 0.59 -8.67 11.76
N GLY A 47 1.25 -9.69 11.21
CA GLY A 47 2.47 -9.53 10.41
C GLY A 47 3.72 -9.19 11.21
N SER A 48 3.64 -8.95 12.53
CA SER A 48 4.82 -8.64 13.34
C SER A 48 5.78 -9.83 13.40
N SER A 49 7.07 -9.54 13.39
CA SER A 49 8.12 -10.54 13.51
C SER A 49 9.32 -9.90 14.18
N GLU A 50 9.77 -10.51 15.27
CA GLU A 50 11.03 -10.14 15.95
C GLU A 50 12.27 -10.36 15.08
N PHE A 51 12.13 -11.12 13.99
CA PHE A 51 13.17 -11.39 13.01
C PHE A 51 13.20 -10.38 11.85
N VAL A 52 12.16 -9.55 11.72
CA VAL A 52 12.13 -8.50 10.69
C VAL A 52 12.96 -7.32 11.18
N HIS A 53 14.15 -7.21 10.61
CA HIS A 53 15.05 -6.09 10.84
C HIS A 53 15.07 -5.18 9.62
N LEU A 54 14.01 -4.38 9.48
CA LEU A 54 13.96 -3.34 8.46
C LEU A 54 14.99 -2.25 8.78
N ARG A 55 15.88 -1.94 7.84
CA ARG A 55 17.01 -1.02 8.04
C ARG A 55 17.12 -0.04 6.89
N TYR A 56 17.71 1.11 7.21
CA TYR A 56 18.14 2.08 6.23
C TYR A 56 19.59 1.82 5.82
N HIS A 57 19.84 1.75 4.52
CA HIS A 57 21.10 1.36 3.89
C HIS A 57 21.75 2.53 3.12
N MET A 58 21.45 3.76 3.54
CA MET A 58 22.08 5.02 3.08
C MET A 58 21.76 5.44 1.64
N GLY A 59 20.89 4.73 0.93
CA GLY A 59 20.35 5.15 -0.37
C GLY A 59 19.33 6.29 -0.26
N PRO A 60 19.05 7.02 -1.36
CA PRO A 60 18.08 8.12 -1.32
C PRO A 60 16.65 7.61 -1.11
N VAL A 61 15.78 8.47 -0.56
CA VAL A 61 14.31 8.29 -0.57
C VAL A 61 13.66 9.49 -1.27
N LEU A 62 12.40 9.38 -1.68
CA LEU A 62 11.71 10.46 -2.40
C LEU A 62 11.15 11.53 -1.44
N THR A 63 12.00 12.46 -1.00
CA THR A 63 11.63 13.53 -0.05
C THR A 63 10.97 14.76 -0.71
N ALA A 64 11.28 15.03 -1.97
CA ALA A 64 10.65 16.08 -2.77
C ALA A 64 9.26 15.67 -3.30
N ASN A 65 8.42 16.64 -3.70
CA ASN A 65 7.08 16.38 -4.26
C ASN A 65 7.15 15.39 -5.44
N ILE A 66 6.58 14.21 -5.25
CA ILE A 66 6.66 13.07 -6.16
C ILE A 66 5.73 13.31 -7.35
N THR A 67 6.25 13.12 -8.56
CA THR A 67 5.50 13.27 -9.81
C THR A 67 5.40 11.92 -10.52
N VAL A 68 4.20 11.35 -10.58
CA VAL A 68 3.94 10.05 -11.20
C VAL A 68 3.64 10.23 -12.68
N HIS A 69 4.56 9.82 -13.54
CA HIS A 69 4.44 9.80 -14.98
C HIS A 69 3.96 8.42 -15.46
N THR A 70 2.68 8.31 -15.82
CA THR A 70 2.10 7.02 -16.20
C THR A 70 2.31 6.71 -17.69
N ILE A 71 2.79 5.51 -17.99
CA ILE A 71 2.92 4.94 -19.34
C ILE A 71 1.86 3.85 -19.49
N TRP A 72 0.83 4.11 -20.28
CA TRP A 72 -0.22 3.16 -20.62
C TRP A 72 0.20 2.33 -21.82
N TYR A 73 0.75 1.13 -21.58
CA TYR A 73 1.20 0.22 -22.62
C TYR A 73 0.09 -0.76 -23.01
N GLY A 74 -0.27 -0.77 -24.30
CA GLY A 74 -1.36 -1.56 -24.87
C GLY A 74 -2.72 -0.88 -24.85
N THR A 75 -3.80 -1.67 -24.93
CA THR A 75 -5.16 -1.17 -25.11
C THR A 75 -5.86 -1.00 -23.77
N TRP A 76 -6.27 0.24 -23.47
CA TRP A 76 -6.83 0.60 -22.17
C TRP A 76 -8.15 1.35 -22.31
N GLN A 77 -9.15 0.94 -21.53
CA GLN A 77 -10.42 1.64 -21.48
C GLN A 77 -10.29 2.95 -20.68
N ARG A 78 -11.12 3.95 -21.02
CA ARG A 78 -11.11 5.25 -20.32
C ARG A 78 -11.45 5.10 -18.84
N ASN A 79 -12.39 4.23 -18.49
CA ASN A 79 -12.80 4.01 -17.11
C ASN A 79 -11.68 3.39 -16.26
N GLN A 80 -10.94 2.41 -16.80
CA GLN A 80 -9.80 1.78 -16.13
C GLN A 80 -8.73 2.80 -15.75
N LYS A 81 -8.34 3.66 -16.71
CA LYS A 81 -7.39 4.76 -16.42
C LYS A 81 -7.92 5.72 -15.37
N LYS A 82 -9.22 6.01 -15.40
CA LYS A 82 -9.85 6.93 -14.44
C LYS A 82 -9.74 6.40 -13.01
N ILE A 83 -10.00 5.11 -12.79
CA ILE A 83 -9.87 4.48 -11.46
C ILE A 83 -8.45 4.65 -10.92
N ILE A 84 -7.44 4.29 -11.72
CA ILE A 84 -6.03 4.36 -11.31
C ILE A 84 -5.58 5.81 -11.06
N ARG A 85 -5.98 6.76 -11.92
CA ARG A 85 -5.69 8.18 -11.68
C ARG A 85 -6.33 8.70 -10.41
N GLU A 86 -7.57 8.30 -10.13
CA GLU A 86 -8.28 8.71 -8.92
C GLU A 86 -7.65 8.07 -7.67
N PHE A 87 -7.11 6.85 -7.75
CA PHE A 87 -6.29 6.27 -6.68
C PHE A 87 -5.03 7.10 -6.42
N ILE A 88 -4.21 7.36 -7.45
CA ILE A 88 -2.96 8.13 -7.32
C ILE A 88 -3.23 9.53 -6.75
N ASN A 89 -4.25 10.23 -7.25
CA ASN A 89 -4.62 11.55 -6.71
C ASN A 89 -5.12 11.49 -5.27
N SER A 90 -5.68 10.35 -4.82
CA SER A 90 -6.19 10.20 -3.46
C SER A 90 -5.08 10.09 -2.40
N ILE A 91 -3.84 9.78 -2.80
CA ILE A 91 -2.68 9.69 -1.91
C ILE A 91 -2.42 11.01 -1.18
N SER A 92 -2.60 12.15 -1.87
CA SER A 92 -2.40 13.48 -1.26
C SER A 92 -3.69 14.19 -0.87
N ALA A 93 -4.84 13.52 -0.95
CA ALA A 93 -6.13 14.11 -0.63
C ALA A 93 -6.42 14.05 0.87
N VAL A 94 -5.92 15.04 1.61
CA VAL A 94 -6.00 15.11 3.08
C VAL A 94 -7.42 15.23 3.62
N ASP A 95 -8.36 15.79 2.85
CA ASP A 95 -9.75 16.00 3.25
C ASP A 95 -10.66 14.79 2.94
N SER A 96 -10.09 13.67 2.48
CA SER A 96 -10.85 12.47 2.17
C SER A 96 -11.40 11.82 3.44
N LYS A 97 -12.62 11.26 3.36
CA LYS A 97 -13.28 10.57 4.48
C LYS A 97 -12.38 9.49 5.07
N HIS A 98 -12.18 9.50 6.38
CA HIS A 98 -11.45 8.45 7.07
C HIS A 98 -12.27 7.15 7.17
N PRO A 99 -11.62 5.97 7.11
CA PRO A 99 -10.20 5.76 6.78
C PRO A 99 -9.92 6.08 5.30
N SER A 100 -8.74 6.64 5.00
CA SER A 100 -8.46 7.24 3.69
C SER A 100 -7.14 6.78 3.06
N VAL A 101 -7.01 6.88 1.74
CA VAL A 101 -5.75 6.59 1.00
C VAL A 101 -4.61 7.50 1.48
N SER A 102 -4.91 8.78 1.76
CA SER A 102 -3.94 9.71 2.36
C SER A 102 -3.54 9.34 3.78
N GLY A 103 -4.45 8.73 4.56
CA GLY A 103 -4.16 8.14 5.85
C GLY A 103 -3.22 6.93 5.74
N TRP A 104 -3.44 6.06 4.74
CA TRP A 104 -2.56 4.93 4.44
C TRP A 104 -1.14 5.40 4.06
N TRP A 105 -1.01 6.47 3.26
CA TRP A 105 0.30 7.04 2.90
C TRP A 105 1.07 7.65 4.08
N LYS A 106 0.45 7.83 5.26
CA LYS A 106 1.18 8.27 6.46
C LYS A 106 2.19 7.22 6.94
N THR A 107 1.95 5.93 6.69
CA THR A 107 2.93 4.88 7.01
C THR A 107 4.19 5.05 6.17
N VAL A 108 4.06 5.37 4.88
CA VAL A 108 5.21 5.67 4.00
C VAL A 108 5.99 6.89 4.49
N GLN A 109 5.30 7.91 5.00
CA GLN A 109 5.96 9.10 5.55
C GLN A 109 6.80 8.83 6.80
N LEU A 110 6.71 7.66 7.43
CA LEU A 110 7.56 7.29 8.58
C LEU A 110 9.02 7.03 8.18
N TYR A 111 9.29 6.81 6.90
CA TYR A 111 10.61 6.53 6.37
C TYR A 111 11.35 7.80 5.99
N THR A 112 12.67 7.82 6.24
CA THR A 112 13.53 9.00 6.05
C THR A 112 14.81 8.69 5.28
N ASP A 113 15.43 9.69 4.67
CA ASP A 113 16.82 9.57 4.21
C ASP A 113 17.83 9.82 5.35
N GLN A 114 19.11 9.91 4.98
CA GLN A 114 20.24 10.15 5.90
C GLN A 114 20.19 11.54 6.56
N THR A 115 19.45 12.49 5.99
CA THR A 115 19.26 13.83 6.57
C THR A 115 18.13 13.86 7.61
N GLY A 116 17.38 12.75 7.73
CA GLY A 116 16.16 12.68 8.53
C GLY A 116 14.94 13.27 7.83
N ALA A 117 15.05 13.63 6.54
CA ALA A 117 13.92 14.11 5.77
C ALA A 117 12.97 12.95 5.42
N ASN A 118 11.70 13.10 5.78
CA ASN A 118 10.66 12.11 5.49
C ASN A 118 10.33 12.03 4.00
N ILE A 119 9.86 10.87 3.56
CA ILE A 119 9.25 10.71 2.24
C ILE A 119 8.11 11.72 2.08
N SER A 120 8.00 12.30 0.88
CA SER A 120 7.02 13.33 0.60
C SER A 120 5.58 12.84 0.81
N ARG A 121 4.79 13.65 1.50
CA ARG A 121 3.33 13.49 1.56
C ARG A 121 2.63 13.79 0.22
N THR A 122 3.34 14.43 -0.70
CA THR A 122 2.77 14.97 -1.93
C THR A 122 3.12 14.06 -3.11
N LEU A 123 2.11 13.40 -3.66
CA LEU A 123 2.10 12.76 -4.96
C LEU A 123 1.17 13.52 -5.90
N ARG A 124 1.66 13.80 -7.10
CA ARG A 124 0.87 14.38 -8.19
C ARG A 124 1.00 13.55 -9.45
N LEU A 125 -0.09 13.46 -10.21
CA LEU A 125 -0.03 12.96 -11.57
C LEU A 125 0.75 13.95 -12.45
N GLY A 126 1.75 13.42 -13.16
CA GLY A 126 2.52 14.15 -14.16
C GLY A 126 1.98 13.94 -15.57
N ALA A 127 2.84 14.21 -16.56
CA ALA A 127 2.57 13.87 -17.95
C ALA A 127 2.38 12.35 -18.11
N GLU A 128 1.48 11.96 -19.01
CA GLU A 128 1.18 10.56 -19.31
C GLU A 128 1.52 10.23 -20.77
N LYS A 129 1.92 8.98 -20.99
CA LYS A 129 2.18 8.43 -22.33
C LYS A 129 1.23 7.30 -22.64
N ASN A 130 0.76 7.23 -23.88
CA ASN A 130 -0.09 6.15 -24.36
C ASN A 130 0.62 5.43 -25.50
N ASP A 131 0.87 4.15 -25.32
CA ASP A 131 1.46 3.26 -26.32
C ASP A 131 0.46 2.16 -26.68
N ARG A 132 -0.59 2.57 -27.40
CA ARG A 132 -1.67 1.68 -27.86
C ARG A 132 -1.27 0.72 -28.97
N PHE A 133 -0.10 0.94 -29.57
CA PHE A 133 0.37 0.17 -30.73
C PHE A 133 1.45 -0.84 -30.35
N TYR A 134 1.71 -1.02 -29.05
CA TYR A 134 2.64 -2.01 -28.53
C TYR A 134 4.03 -1.82 -29.16
N SER A 135 4.67 -0.66 -28.96
CA SER A 135 5.91 -0.31 -29.67
C SER A 135 7.06 -1.31 -29.50
N HIS A 136 7.01 -2.17 -28.48
CA HIS A 136 7.94 -3.27 -28.20
C HIS A 136 7.27 -4.66 -28.24
N GLY A 137 6.12 -4.78 -28.89
CA GLY A 137 5.35 -6.03 -28.99
C GLY A 137 4.52 -6.37 -27.74
N LYS A 138 3.79 -7.50 -27.79
CA LYS A 138 2.92 -7.96 -26.69
C LYS A 138 3.60 -8.88 -25.68
N LYS A 139 4.89 -9.18 -25.88
CA LYS A 139 5.69 -10.01 -24.98
C LYS A 139 6.88 -9.19 -24.51
N LEU A 140 6.90 -8.85 -23.23
CA LEU A 140 7.94 -8.03 -22.63
C LEU A 140 8.75 -8.84 -21.62
N THR A 141 10.02 -8.50 -21.50
CA THR A 141 10.93 -8.82 -20.39
C THR A 141 11.23 -7.56 -19.57
N ARG A 142 11.86 -7.71 -18.41
CA ARG A 142 12.35 -6.57 -17.59
C ARG A 142 13.25 -5.63 -18.39
N LEU A 143 14.07 -6.15 -19.30
CA LEU A 143 14.90 -5.32 -20.19
C LEU A 143 14.05 -4.52 -21.19
N SER A 144 13.07 -5.14 -21.82
CA SER A 144 12.19 -4.42 -22.77
C SER A 144 11.29 -3.40 -22.08
N ILE A 145 10.94 -3.58 -20.80
CA ILE A 145 10.25 -2.55 -20.00
C ILE A 145 11.06 -1.25 -19.96
N GLN A 146 12.38 -1.34 -19.76
CA GLN A 146 13.25 -0.16 -19.84
C GLN A 146 13.28 0.45 -21.25
N SER A 147 13.24 -0.37 -22.30
CA SER A 147 13.11 0.12 -23.68
C SER A 147 11.78 0.84 -23.94
N VAL A 148 10.66 0.40 -23.34
CA VAL A 148 9.38 1.12 -23.41
C VAL A 148 9.49 2.47 -22.71
N ILE A 149 10.13 2.53 -21.53
CA ILE A 149 10.38 3.80 -20.81
C ILE A 149 11.24 4.74 -21.66
N LYS A 150 12.30 4.22 -22.29
CA LYS A 150 13.12 4.97 -23.26
C LYS A 150 12.27 5.58 -24.37
N SER A 151 11.40 4.78 -25.00
CA SER A 151 10.49 5.26 -26.04
C SER A 151 9.53 6.34 -25.52
N ALA A 152 9.12 6.28 -24.26
CA ALA A 152 8.24 7.28 -23.66
C ALA A 152 8.94 8.62 -23.40
N VAL A 153 10.18 8.61 -22.89
CA VAL A 153 10.97 9.83 -22.58
C VAL A 153 11.65 10.44 -23.81
N THR A 154 11.90 9.65 -24.87
CA THR A 154 12.51 10.12 -26.13
C THR A 154 11.51 10.33 -27.27
N ALA A 155 10.21 10.20 -26.99
CA ALA A 155 9.19 10.30 -28.02
C ALA A 155 9.21 11.66 -28.74
N ARG A 156 9.07 11.64 -30.07
CA ARG A 156 9.01 12.86 -30.90
C ARG A 156 7.87 13.81 -30.53
N THR A 157 6.75 13.27 -30.08
CA THR A 157 5.57 14.07 -29.69
C THR A 157 5.27 13.86 -28.22
N LYS A 158 5.23 14.93 -27.43
CA LYS A 158 4.94 14.88 -25.97
C LYS A 158 5.78 13.79 -25.27
N PRO A 159 7.12 13.90 -25.24
CA PRO A 159 7.95 13.03 -24.42
C PRO A 159 7.59 13.21 -22.95
N LEU A 160 7.76 12.16 -22.16
CA LEU A 160 7.70 12.31 -20.70
C LEU A 160 8.91 13.14 -20.24
N PRO A 161 8.73 14.09 -19.30
CA PRO A 161 9.83 14.81 -18.68
C PRO A 161 10.85 13.86 -18.06
N ILE A 162 12.12 14.22 -18.08
CA ILE A 162 13.21 13.49 -17.42
C ILE A 162 13.43 14.12 -16.05
N ASN A 163 13.13 13.39 -14.97
CA ASN A 163 13.23 13.87 -13.59
C ASN A 163 13.72 12.74 -12.67
N PRO A 164 15.04 12.51 -12.58
CA PRO A 164 15.62 11.47 -11.73
C PRO A 164 15.36 11.65 -10.21
N GLN A 165 15.17 12.90 -9.76
CA GLN A 165 15.12 13.22 -8.33
C GLN A 165 13.74 13.03 -7.69
N SER A 166 12.68 13.29 -8.46
CA SER A 166 11.29 13.26 -7.94
C SER A 166 10.27 12.72 -8.95
N GLY A 167 10.74 12.23 -10.10
CA GLY A 167 9.91 11.58 -11.11
C GLY A 167 9.83 10.08 -10.86
N LEU A 168 8.60 9.56 -10.85
CA LEU A 168 8.29 8.13 -10.80
C LEU A 168 7.67 7.74 -12.14
N TYR A 169 8.27 6.80 -12.87
CA TYR A 169 7.74 6.33 -14.16
C TYR A 169 6.94 5.05 -13.95
N LEU A 170 5.61 5.17 -13.96
CA LEU A 170 4.71 4.05 -13.72
C LEU A 170 4.26 3.44 -15.05
N LEU A 171 4.82 2.29 -15.43
CA LEU A 171 4.45 1.56 -16.64
C LEU A 171 3.36 0.54 -16.32
N LEU A 172 2.20 0.69 -16.97
CA LEU A 172 1.06 -0.18 -16.78
C LEU A 172 0.74 -0.91 -18.07
N THR A 173 0.78 -2.24 -18.05
CA THR A 173 0.47 -3.07 -19.22
C THR A 173 -1.00 -3.52 -19.21
N SER A 174 -1.66 -3.45 -20.35
CA SER A 174 -3.04 -3.95 -20.51
C SER A 174 -3.14 -5.47 -20.36
N ASP A 175 -4.37 -5.96 -20.22
CA ASP A 175 -4.68 -7.37 -19.93
C ASP A 175 -4.24 -8.38 -21.02
N ASP A 176 -3.85 -7.87 -22.19
CA ASP A 176 -3.44 -8.63 -23.37
C ASP A 176 -1.92 -8.56 -23.64
N VAL A 177 -1.14 -8.07 -22.68
CA VAL A 177 0.32 -8.02 -22.74
C VAL A 177 0.90 -9.04 -21.76
N TYR A 178 1.73 -9.94 -22.28
CA TYR A 178 2.50 -10.88 -21.48
C TYR A 178 3.81 -10.22 -21.05
N VAL A 179 4.13 -10.33 -19.77
CA VAL A 179 5.44 -9.93 -19.23
C VAL A 179 6.07 -11.14 -18.57
N GLN A 180 7.36 -11.34 -18.78
CA GLN A 180 8.12 -12.42 -18.16
C GLN A 180 7.92 -12.42 -16.63
N ASP A 181 7.67 -13.60 -16.07
CA ASP A 181 7.43 -13.87 -14.64
C ASP A 181 6.16 -13.24 -14.02
N PHE A 182 5.37 -12.52 -14.82
CA PHE A 182 4.04 -12.07 -14.42
C PHE A 182 3.16 -13.26 -14.07
N CYS A 183 2.34 -13.14 -13.02
CA CYS A 183 1.44 -14.18 -12.52
C CYS A 183 2.09 -15.41 -11.90
N GLY A 184 3.41 -15.60 -12.08
CA GLY A 184 4.15 -16.71 -11.51
C GLY A 184 4.95 -16.31 -10.29
N GLN A 185 5.64 -15.18 -10.36
CA GLN A 185 6.53 -14.70 -9.29
C GLN A 185 6.13 -13.32 -8.79
N VAL A 186 5.60 -12.47 -9.68
CA VAL A 186 5.29 -11.08 -9.34
C VAL A 186 4.03 -10.57 -10.06
N CYS A 187 3.37 -9.59 -9.45
CA CYS A 187 2.25 -8.84 -10.05
C CYS A 187 2.68 -7.45 -10.54
N GLY A 188 3.80 -6.96 -10.02
CA GLY A 188 4.48 -5.73 -10.35
C GLY A 188 5.94 -5.82 -9.91
N PHE A 189 6.71 -4.80 -10.20
CA PHE A 189 7.98 -4.56 -9.53
C PHE A 189 8.40 -3.11 -9.72
N HIS A 190 9.24 -2.61 -8.83
CA HIS A 190 9.96 -1.37 -9.03
C HIS A 190 11.45 -1.61 -9.26
N TYR A 191 12.09 -0.67 -9.94
CA TYR A 191 13.54 -0.64 -10.17
C TYR A 191 13.97 0.74 -10.67
N PHE A 192 15.21 0.89 -11.10
CA PHE A 192 15.68 2.09 -11.81
C PHE A 192 16.17 1.75 -13.22
N THR A 193 15.99 2.66 -14.16
CA THR A 193 16.49 2.43 -15.53
C THR A 193 18.00 2.49 -15.58
N PHE A 194 18.61 1.70 -16.46
CA PHE A 194 20.04 1.79 -16.70
C PHE A 194 20.36 2.92 -17.69
N PRO A 195 21.35 3.79 -17.41
CA PRO A 195 21.80 4.81 -18.35
C PRO A 195 22.24 4.23 -19.70
N SER A 196 22.79 3.01 -19.72
CA SER A 196 23.18 2.32 -20.96
C SER A 196 21.99 1.98 -21.87
N ILE A 197 20.78 1.85 -21.32
CA ILE A 197 19.56 1.56 -22.08
C ILE A 197 18.80 2.86 -22.37
N VAL A 198 18.47 3.62 -21.32
CA VAL A 198 17.52 4.75 -21.38
C VAL A 198 18.22 6.10 -21.57
N GLY A 199 19.52 6.18 -21.26
CA GLY A 199 20.29 7.44 -21.20
C GLY A 199 20.25 8.13 -19.83
N TYR A 200 19.40 7.64 -18.92
CA TYR A 200 19.19 8.21 -17.59
C TYR A 200 18.94 7.10 -16.56
N THR A 201 19.27 7.38 -15.30
CA THR A 201 18.82 6.59 -14.15
C THR A 201 17.50 7.17 -13.66
N LEU A 202 16.40 6.47 -13.90
CA LEU A 202 15.05 6.92 -13.57
C LEU A 202 14.35 5.86 -12.71
N PRO A 203 13.84 6.21 -11.51
CA PRO A 203 13.02 5.31 -10.72
C PRO A 203 11.72 4.97 -11.46
N TYR A 204 11.43 3.68 -11.63
CA TYR A 204 10.23 3.23 -12.33
C TYR A 204 9.59 2.04 -11.64
N ALA A 205 8.29 1.90 -11.83
CA ALA A 205 7.55 0.73 -11.45
C ALA A 205 6.80 0.18 -12.67
N TRP A 206 6.69 -1.14 -12.76
CA TRP A 206 5.80 -1.81 -13.68
C TRP A 206 4.71 -2.56 -12.91
N VAL A 207 3.47 -2.50 -13.40
CA VAL A 207 2.36 -3.32 -12.89
C VAL A 207 1.58 -3.91 -14.06
N GLY A 208 1.30 -5.21 -13.97
CA GLY A 208 0.55 -5.96 -14.98
C GLY A 208 -0.94 -6.06 -14.69
N ASN A 209 -1.78 -5.96 -15.72
CA ASN A 209 -3.21 -6.25 -15.59
C ASN A 209 -3.48 -7.76 -15.67
N SER A 210 -3.89 -8.34 -14.55
CA SER A 210 -4.05 -9.79 -14.38
C SER A 210 -5.39 -10.34 -14.85
N ALA A 211 -6.34 -9.49 -15.27
CA ALA A 211 -7.73 -9.85 -15.52
C ALA A 211 -7.92 -11.10 -16.40
N LYS A 212 -7.08 -11.27 -17.43
CA LYS A 212 -7.15 -12.41 -18.37
C LYS A 212 -6.17 -13.54 -18.04
N GLN A 213 -5.04 -13.23 -17.40
CA GLN A 213 -3.94 -14.19 -17.25
C GLN A 213 -3.99 -14.93 -15.91
N CYS A 214 -4.25 -14.23 -14.81
CA CYS A 214 -4.15 -14.79 -13.47
C CYS A 214 -4.91 -13.97 -12.41
N PRO A 215 -6.22 -13.72 -12.59
CA PRO A 215 -6.96 -12.89 -11.64
C PRO A 215 -6.86 -13.43 -10.21
N GLY A 216 -6.87 -14.76 -10.01
CA GLY A 216 -6.74 -15.36 -8.69
C GLY A 216 -5.42 -15.08 -7.96
N VAL A 217 -4.35 -14.73 -8.67
CA VAL A 217 -3.03 -14.42 -8.08
C VAL A 217 -2.91 -12.93 -7.79
N CYS A 218 -3.09 -12.11 -8.82
CA CYS A 218 -2.76 -10.68 -8.76
C CYS A 218 -3.98 -9.76 -8.60
N ALA A 219 -5.18 -10.33 -8.46
CA ALA A 219 -6.38 -9.58 -8.10
C ALA A 219 -7.07 -10.17 -6.85
N TYR A 220 -6.33 -10.92 -6.03
CA TYR A 220 -6.78 -11.27 -4.70
C TYR A 220 -7.04 -10.01 -3.87
N PRO A 221 -8.14 -9.91 -3.10
CA PRO A 221 -9.18 -10.93 -2.84
C PRO A 221 -10.41 -10.85 -3.76
N PHE A 222 -10.38 -10.07 -4.83
CA PHE A 222 -11.49 -9.92 -5.79
C PHE A 222 -11.60 -11.07 -6.79
N ALA A 223 -10.55 -11.87 -6.89
CA ALA A 223 -10.55 -13.19 -7.47
C ALA A 223 -9.74 -14.11 -6.55
N VAL A 224 -10.19 -15.36 -6.44
CA VAL A 224 -9.59 -16.35 -5.53
C VAL A 224 -9.09 -17.52 -6.37
N PRO A 225 -7.89 -18.06 -6.11
CA PRO A 225 -7.40 -19.23 -6.82
C PRO A 225 -8.28 -20.47 -6.60
N ASP A 226 -8.45 -21.28 -7.63
CA ASP A 226 -9.29 -22.49 -7.60
C ASP A 226 -8.85 -23.53 -6.54
N TYR A 227 -7.58 -23.49 -6.13
CA TYR A 227 -7.04 -24.42 -5.12
C TYR A 227 -7.39 -24.04 -3.67
N ILE A 228 -8.03 -22.89 -3.42
CA ILE A 228 -8.47 -22.49 -2.07
C ILE A 228 -9.95 -22.86 -1.89
N PRO A 229 -10.27 -24.01 -1.26
CA PRO A 229 -11.65 -24.47 -1.15
C PRO A 229 -12.47 -23.56 -0.22
N GLY A 230 -13.70 -23.25 -0.63
CA GLY A 230 -14.69 -22.57 0.20
C GLY A 230 -14.53 -21.05 0.33
N LEU A 231 -13.40 -20.47 -0.11
CA LEU A 231 -13.21 -19.02 -0.12
C LEU A 231 -13.88 -18.39 -1.35
N LYS A 232 -14.77 -17.43 -1.12
CA LYS A 232 -15.48 -16.71 -2.19
C LYS A 232 -14.79 -15.38 -2.49
N PRO A 233 -14.67 -14.97 -3.77
CA PRO A 233 -14.16 -13.66 -4.12
C PRO A 233 -14.98 -12.52 -3.52
N LEU A 234 -14.29 -11.49 -3.06
CA LEU A 234 -14.91 -10.25 -2.60
C LEU A 234 -15.40 -9.42 -3.78
N LYS A 235 -16.43 -8.60 -3.56
CA LYS A 235 -16.95 -7.71 -4.61
C LYS A 235 -16.05 -6.49 -4.76
N SER A 236 -15.56 -6.25 -5.97
CA SER A 236 -14.65 -5.15 -6.29
C SER A 236 -15.32 -3.78 -6.10
N PRO A 237 -14.63 -2.79 -5.49
CA PRO A 237 -15.22 -1.49 -5.19
C PRO A 237 -15.43 -0.57 -6.38
N ASN A 238 -14.79 -0.84 -7.53
CA ASN A 238 -14.92 -0.04 -8.74
C ASN A 238 -15.50 -0.83 -9.92
N GLY A 239 -15.95 -2.05 -9.69
CA GLY A 239 -16.61 -2.90 -10.69
C GLY A 239 -15.68 -3.49 -11.76
N ASP A 240 -14.37 -3.41 -11.57
CA ASP A 240 -13.36 -3.99 -12.45
C ASP A 240 -12.33 -4.75 -11.60
N VAL A 241 -12.45 -6.09 -11.56
CA VAL A 241 -11.59 -6.98 -10.76
C VAL A 241 -10.12 -6.80 -11.09
N GLY A 242 -9.77 -6.70 -12.37
CA GLY A 242 -8.39 -6.55 -12.80
C GLY A 242 -7.79 -5.23 -12.34
N ILE A 243 -8.54 -4.14 -12.51
CA ILE A 243 -8.05 -2.81 -12.10
C ILE A 243 -8.04 -2.63 -10.59
N ASP A 244 -9.04 -3.14 -9.87
CA ASP A 244 -9.04 -3.08 -8.41
C ASP A 244 -7.91 -3.94 -7.80
N GLY A 245 -7.57 -5.07 -8.43
CA GLY A 245 -6.34 -5.82 -8.10
C GLY A 245 -5.07 -5.01 -8.37
N MET A 246 -4.97 -4.40 -9.56
CA MET A 246 -3.84 -3.52 -9.89
C MET A 246 -3.69 -2.35 -8.93
N VAL A 247 -4.78 -1.80 -8.36
CA VAL A 247 -4.68 -0.67 -7.42
C VAL A 247 -3.87 -1.05 -6.18
N SER A 248 -4.05 -2.25 -5.63
CA SER A 248 -3.24 -2.69 -4.48
C SER A 248 -1.76 -2.81 -4.86
N VAL A 249 -1.48 -3.42 -6.02
CA VAL A 249 -0.11 -3.57 -6.53
C VAL A 249 0.53 -2.23 -6.86
N ILE A 250 -0.21 -1.28 -7.47
CA ILE A 250 0.29 0.08 -7.72
C ILE A 250 0.62 0.78 -6.40
N GLY A 251 -0.21 0.60 -5.36
CA GLY A 251 0.07 1.11 -4.02
C GLY A 251 1.37 0.54 -3.46
N HIS A 252 1.50 -0.78 -3.51
CA HIS A 252 2.71 -1.52 -3.13
C HIS A 252 3.95 -0.94 -3.81
N GLU A 253 3.99 -0.94 -5.15
CA GLU A 253 5.18 -0.52 -5.90
C GLU A 253 5.51 0.96 -5.72
N ILE A 254 4.51 1.83 -5.57
CA ILE A 254 4.75 3.26 -5.34
C ILE A 254 5.30 3.50 -3.93
N ALA A 255 4.82 2.76 -2.91
CA ALA A 255 5.32 2.88 -1.55
C ALA A 255 6.79 2.47 -1.47
N GLU A 256 7.14 1.33 -2.06
CA GLU A 256 8.52 0.84 -2.05
C GLU A 256 9.45 1.68 -2.91
N LEU A 257 9.03 2.09 -4.11
CA LEU A 257 9.83 3.01 -4.92
C LEU A 257 10.04 4.36 -4.22
N ALA A 258 9.09 4.83 -3.40
CA ALA A 258 9.28 6.05 -2.63
C ALA A 258 10.29 5.88 -1.49
N SER A 259 10.32 4.71 -0.84
CA SER A 259 11.27 4.38 0.24
C SER A 259 12.61 3.85 -0.25
N ASN A 260 12.69 3.40 -1.50
CA ASN A 260 13.85 2.70 -2.04
C ASN A 260 14.03 2.87 -3.57
N PRO A 261 14.03 4.10 -4.10
CA PRO A 261 14.03 4.37 -5.55
C PRO A 261 15.20 3.76 -6.33
N LEU A 262 16.34 3.52 -5.66
CA LEU A 262 17.56 2.96 -6.26
C LEU A 262 17.95 1.58 -5.68
N VAL A 263 17.04 0.93 -4.97
CA VAL A 263 17.23 -0.42 -4.39
C VAL A 263 18.44 -0.49 -3.45
N ASN A 264 18.64 0.56 -2.65
CA ASN A 264 19.73 0.67 -1.68
C ASN A 264 19.41 1.54 -0.45
N ALA A 265 18.12 1.78 -0.14
CA ALA A 265 17.66 2.61 0.98
C ALA A 265 16.95 1.78 2.06
N TRP A 266 15.64 1.55 2.01
CA TRP A 266 14.93 0.83 3.08
C TRP A 266 14.58 -0.61 2.69
N TYR A 267 15.21 -1.59 3.34
CA TYR A 267 14.87 -3.02 3.19
C TYR A 267 15.34 -3.83 4.39
N ALA A 268 14.77 -5.02 4.57
CA ALA A 268 15.08 -5.92 5.67
C ALA A 268 16.33 -6.77 5.37
N GLY A 269 17.13 -7.02 6.41
CA GLY A 269 18.35 -7.82 6.30
C GLY A 269 19.60 -6.99 5.97
N GLN A 270 20.65 -7.66 5.50
CA GLN A 270 21.94 -7.05 5.14
C GLN A 270 22.35 -7.34 3.69
N ASP A 271 21.73 -8.33 3.05
CA ASP A 271 22.02 -8.70 1.68
C ASP A 271 21.16 -7.87 0.72
N PRO A 272 21.75 -6.99 -0.11
CA PRO A 272 21.01 -6.21 -1.11
C PRO A 272 20.49 -7.06 -2.28
N SER A 273 20.85 -8.34 -2.37
CA SER A 273 20.48 -9.20 -3.50
C SER A 273 19.01 -9.63 -3.47
N PHE A 274 18.39 -9.64 -2.28
CA PHE A 274 17.00 -10.01 -2.06
C PHE A 274 16.37 -9.08 -1.00
N PRO A 275 16.21 -7.78 -1.31
CA PRO A 275 15.66 -6.83 -0.37
C PRO A 275 14.18 -7.18 -0.14
N VAL A 276 13.81 -7.48 1.10
CA VAL A 276 12.41 -7.55 1.51
C VAL A 276 12.02 -6.17 2.01
N GLU A 277 11.08 -5.53 1.33
CA GLU A 277 10.79 -4.11 1.49
C GLU A 277 9.50 -3.85 2.29
N ILE A 278 9.10 -2.58 2.34
CA ILE A 278 8.08 -2.11 3.28
C ILE A 278 6.68 -2.64 2.96
N ALA A 279 6.40 -2.96 1.69
CA ALA A 279 5.11 -3.50 1.28
C ALA A 279 5.16 -5.03 1.21
N ASP A 280 6.29 -5.63 0.79
CA ASP A 280 6.52 -7.09 0.84
C ASP A 280 6.15 -7.71 2.18
N LEU A 281 6.57 -7.08 3.29
CA LEU A 281 6.32 -7.57 4.65
C LEU A 281 4.82 -7.68 5.02
N CYS A 282 3.95 -7.02 4.26
CA CYS A 282 2.54 -6.88 4.56
C CYS A 282 1.64 -7.36 3.41
N GLU A 283 2.21 -8.11 2.47
CA GLU A 283 1.45 -8.69 1.36
C GLU A 283 0.26 -9.50 1.89
N GLY A 284 -0.93 -9.25 1.34
CA GLY A 284 -2.16 -9.94 1.72
C GLY A 284 -2.84 -9.46 3.01
N ILE A 285 -2.24 -8.53 3.77
CA ILE A 285 -2.85 -7.97 4.99
C ILE A 285 -3.59 -6.68 4.63
N TYR A 286 -4.92 -6.66 4.79
CA TYR A 286 -5.76 -5.50 4.42
C TYR A 286 -6.51 -4.88 5.61
N GLY A 287 -6.48 -5.51 6.78
CA GLY A 287 -7.23 -5.11 7.96
C GLY A 287 -6.80 -5.86 9.21
N THR A 288 -7.29 -5.42 10.38
CA THR A 288 -7.08 -6.12 11.65
C THR A 288 -7.64 -7.55 11.57
N GLY A 289 -6.94 -8.54 12.08
CA GLY A 289 -7.11 -9.98 11.89
C GLY A 289 -6.44 -10.53 10.62
N GLY A 290 -5.68 -9.73 9.88
CA GLY A 290 -5.10 -10.11 8.59
C GLY A 290 -3.79 -10.89 8.71
N GLY A 291 -3.53 -11.77 7.74
CA GLY A 291 -2.31 -12.59 7.70
C GLY A 291 -2.53 -13.92 6.99
N GLY A 292 -1.51 -14.37 6.25
CA GLY A 292 -1.63 -15.55 5.39
C GLY A 292 -2.76 -15.36 4.38
N SER A 293 -3.70 -16.32 4.31
CA SER A 293 -4.86 -16.23 3.40
C SER A 293 -6.05 -15.45 3.96
N TYR A 294 -5.94 -14.79 5.12
CA TYR A 294 -7.01 -13.95 5.67
C TYR A 294 -6.76 -12.47 5.39
N THR A 295 -7.74 -11.80 4.77
CA THR A 295 -7.64 -10.37 4.44
C THR A 295 -7.68 -9.46 5.67
N GLY A 296 -8.19 -9.98 6.79
CA GLY A 296 -8.54 -9.19 7.97
C GLY A 296 -9.89 -8.49 7.83
N GLN A 297 -10.18 -7.60 8.76
CA GLN A 297 -11.46 -6.90 8.88
C GLN A 297 -11.55 -5.76 7.87
N LEU A 298 -12.58 -5.83 7.03
CA LEU A 298 -12.86 -4.90 5.93
C LEU A 298 -14.23 -4.26 6.09
N PHE A 299 -14.46 -3.15 5.40
CA PHE A 299 -15.78 -2.55 5.30
C PHE A 299 -16.55 -3.11 4.13
N ASN A 300 -17.86 -3.28 4.31
CA ASN A 300 -18.78 -3.56 3.22
C ASN A 300 -19.62 -2.31 2.93
N GLY A 301 -19.67 -1.92 1.67
CA GLY A 301 -20.57 -0.89 1.19
C GLY A 301 -22.01 -1.35 1.16
N GLU A 302 -22.94 -0.40 1.08
CA GLU A 302 -24.36 -0.68 0.83
C GLU A 302 -24.58 -1.42 -0.49
N ASP A 303 -23.69 -1.20 -1.46
CA ASP A 303 -23.65 -1.92 -2.74
C ASP A 303 -22.97 -3.30 -2.65
N GLY A 304 -22.57 -3.74 -1.46
CA GLY A 304 -21.89 -5.00 -1.20
C GLY A 304 -20.41 -5.04 -1.59
N ALA A 305 -19.85 -3.93 -2.08
CA ALA A 305 -18.43 -3.84 -2.39
C ALA A 305 -17.58 -3.84 -1.12
N THR A 306 -16.44 -4.52 -1.15
CA THR A 306 -15.52 -4.58 0.00
C THR A 306 -14.32 -3.66 -0.19
N PHE A 307 -13.94 -2.94 0.87
CA PHE A 307 -12.87 -1.94 0.84
C PHE A 307 -12.28 -1.70 2.23
N ASN A 308 -11.09 -1.09 2.32
CA ASN A 308 -10.49 -0.68 3.60
C ASN A 308 -10.20 0.82 3.70
N MET A 309 -10.29 1.57 2.59
CA MET A 309 -10.03 3.01 2.59
C MET A 309 -10.84 3.76 1.53
N ASN A 310 -11.09 5.04 1.79
CA ASN A 310 -11.73 5.98 0.87
C ASN A 310 -10.69 6.86 0.17
N GLY A 311 -10.87 7.07 -1.13
CA GLY A 311 -10.21 8.14 -1.86
C GLY A 311 -11.14 9.35 -2.04
N ILE A 312 -10.82 10.22 -3.01
CA ILE A 312 -11.59 11.44 -3.28
C ILE A 312 -13.03 11.14 -3.67
N ARG A 313 -13.25 10.12 -4.51
CA ARG A 313 -14.57 9.74 -5.05
C ARG A 313 -14.85 8.24 -5.09
N ARG A 314 -13.85 7.44 -4.74
CA ARG A 314 -13.86 5.98 -4.89
C ARG A 314 -13.45 5.34 -3.58
N ARG A 315 -13.83 4.08 -3.43
CA ARG A 315 -13.33 3.20 -2.37
C ARG A 315 -12.25 2.32 -2.96
N PHE A 316 -11.28 1.96 -2.14
CA PHE A 316 -10.15 1.14 -2.53
C PHE A 316 -9.86 0.09 -1.46
N LEU A 317 -9.31 -1.03 -1.91
CA LEU A 317 -8.74 -2.06 -1.06
C LEU A 317 -7.26 -2.15 -1.42
N VAL A 318 -6.40 -1.77 -0.48
CA VAL A 318 -4.95 -1.81 -0.66
C VAL A 318 -4.34 -2.44 0.57
N GLN A 319 -3.33 -3.30 0.37
CA GLN A 319 -2.63 -3.92 1.48
C GLN A 319 -2.05 -2.88 2.45
N TRP A 320 -1.85 -3.27 3.69
CA TRP A 320 -1.14 -2.49 4.69
C TRP A 320 0.34 -2.41 4.36
N LEU A 321 1.04 -1.53 5.07
CA LEU A 321 2.49 -1.33 4.93
C LEU A 321 3.16 -1.54 6.27
N TRP A 322 4.42 -1.97 6.24
CA TRP A 322 5.20 -2.13 7.47
C TRP A 322 5.36 -0.79 8.16
N ASN A 323 5.07 -0.76 9.46
CA ASN A 323 5.35 0.39 10.29
C ASN A 323 6.53 0.07 11.20
N HIS A 324 7.72 0.60 10.87
CA HIS A 324 8.95 0.32 11.60
C HIS A 324 8.99 0.90 13.03
N VAL A 325 8.10 1.85 13.35
CA VAL A 325 8.00 2.44 14.70
C VAL A 325 7.39 1.44 15.68
N VAL A 326 6.42 0.66 15.20
CA VAL A 326 5.68 -0.31 16.02
C VAL A 326 5.97 -1.78 15.66
N ASN A 327 6.75 -2.01 14.61
CA ASN A 327 7.17 -3.32 14.10
C ASN A 327 6.01 -4.27 13.75
N TYR A 328 4.98 -3.77 13.09
CA TYR A 328 3.91 -4.58 12.51
C TYR A 328 3.25 -3.87 11.31
N CYS A 329 2.45 -4.60 10.54
CA CYS A 329 1.74 -4.06 9.38
C CYS A 329 0.62 -3.11 9.81
N SER A 330 0.62 -1.87 9.31
CA SER A 330 -0.33 -0.84 9.69
C SER A 330 -1.09 -0.30 8.48
N GLY A 331 -2.39 -0.04 8.67
CA GLY A 331 -3.21 0.71 7.73
C GLY A 331 -4.32 1.49 8.42
N PRO A 332 -4.99 2.39 7.70
CA PRO A 332 -5.86 3.41 8.31
C PRO A 332 -7.14 2.84 8.94
N ASN A 333 -7.48 1.58 8.66
CA ASN A 333 -8.62 0.86 9.23
C ASN A 333 -8.25 -0.06 10.41
N ALA A 334 -7.03 0.04 10.93
CA ALA A 334 -6.63 -0.71 12.11
C ALA A 334 -7.47 -0.29 13.34
N LEU A 335 -7.89 -1.27 14.14
CA LEU A 335 -8.76 -1.02 15.30
C LEU A 335 -8.03 -0.52 16.55
N ASP A 336 -6.71 -0.61 16.56
CA ASP A 336 -5.84 -0.42 17.72
C ASP A 336 -4.91 0.79 17.59
N GLN A 337 -5.25 1.73 16.70
CA GLN A 337 -4.49 2.97 16.46
C GLN A 337 -4.72 4.07 17.51
#